data_AF-A0A1D6I810-F1
#
_entry.id   AF-A0A1D6I810-F1
#
_cell.length_a   1.000
_cell.length_b   1.000
_cell.length_c   1.000
_cell.angle_alpha   90.00
_cell.angle_beta   90.00
_cell.angle_gamma   90.00
#
_symmetry.space_group_name_H-M   'P 1'
#
loop_
_entity.id
_entity.type
_entity.pdbx_description
1 polymer ?
#
loop_
_entity_poly.entity_id
_entity_poly.type
_entity_poly.pdbx_seq_one_letter_code
_entity_poly.pdbx_strand_id
1 'polypeptide(L)'
;MEMKLLEALDYYLVVFHPYRPLLQLLQDAGITDLTQFAWGLVNDTYKMDLILIYPPYMIALACIYIASVLKDKDTTAWFEELRVDMNIVKNISMEILDFYDTYKIDPQRGIPEDKISPVMNKLPAKA
;
A
#
# COMPACT_ATOMS: atom_id res chain seq x y z
N MET A 1 -10.71 -26.78 4.54
CA MET A 1 -9.76 -25.65 4.67
C MET A 1 -10.54 -24.34 4.76
N GLU A 2 -11.51 -24.14 3.87
CA GLU A 2 -12.46 -23.02 3.91
C GLU A 2 -13.11 -22.77 5.28
N MET A 3 -13.75 -23.78 5.90
CA MET A 3 -14.38 -23.59 7.22
C MET A 3 -13.41 -23.11 8.31
N LYS A 4 -12.18 -23.64 8.34
CA LYS A 4 -11.14 -23.22 9.29
C LYS A 4 -10.72 -21.77 9.08
N LEU A 5 -10.73 -21.28 7.84
CA LEU A 5 -10.43 -19.88 7.53
C LEU A 5 -11.58 -18.96 7.95
N LEU A 6 -12.83 -19.36 7.69
CA LEU A 6 -14.01 -18.59 8.10
C LEU A 6 -14.07 -18.42 9.63
N GLU A 7 -13.84 -19.53 10.36
CA GLU A 7 -13.76 -19.51 11.82
C GLU A 7 -12.60 -18.63 12.31
N ALA A 8 -11.41 -18.73 11.69
CA ALA A 8 -10.25 -17.94 12.09
C ALA A 8 -10.41 -16.43 11.85
N LEU A 9 -11.19 -16.04 10.84
CA LEU A 9 -11.52 -14.65 10.54
C LEU A 9 -12.74 -14.14 11.30
N ASP A 10 -13.34 -14.95 12.17
CA ASP A 10 -14.60 -14.66 12.87
C ASP A 10 -15.70 -14.16 11.92
N TYR A 11 -15.71 -14.71 10.70
CA TYR A 11 -16.65 -14.36 9.62
C TYR A 11 -16.64 -12.88 9.19
N TYR A 12 -15.60 -12.10 9.52
CA TYR A 12 -15.39 -10.75 8.98
C TYR A 12 -14.88 -10.83 7.53
N LEU A 13 -15.81 -10.95 6.57
CA LEU A 13 -15.49 -11.15 5.15
C LEU A 13 -15.51 -9.88 4.31
N VAL A 14 -16.02 -8.76 4.85
CA VAL A 14 -16.08 -7.48 4.13
C VAL A 14 -14.82 -6.69 4.43
N VAL A 15 -13.97 -6.54 3.42
CA VAL A 15 -12.71 -5.79 3.50
C VAL A 15 -12.82 -4.52 2.65
N PHE A 16 -12.45 -3.39 3.25
CA PHE A 16 -12.36 -2.11 2.55
C PHE A 16 -10.96 -1.92 1.99
N HIS A 17 -10.85 -1.58 0.71
CA HIS A 17 -9.58 -1.45 0.00
C HIS A 17 -9.29 -0.01 -0.43
N PRO A 18 -8.00 0.41 -0.57
CA PRO A 18 -7.63 1.78 -0.91
C PRO A 18 -8.03 2.21 -2.34
N TYR A 19 -8.33 1.28 -3.23
CA TYR A 19 -8.64 1.58 -4.64
C TYR A 19 -9.85 2.51 -4.83
N ARG A 20 -10.93 2.28 -4.08
CA ARG A 20 -12.14 3.12 -4.18
C ARG A 20 -11.87 4.56 -3.72
N PRO A 21 -11.34 4.82 -2.51
CA PRO A 21 -11.01 6.19 -2.12
C PRO A 21 -9.92 6.79 -3.00
N LEU A 22 -8.93 6.02 -3.49
CA LEU A 22 -7.91 6.52 -4.41
C LEU A 22 -8.51 7.19 -5.64
N LEU A 23 -9.43 6.52 -6.34
CA LEU A 23 -10.06 7.08 -7.54
C LEU A 23 -10.85 8.35 -7.24
N GLN A 24 -11.60 8.35 -6.13
CA GLN A 24 -12.39 9.50 -5.71
C GLN A 24 -11.51 10.71 -5.37
N LEU A 25 -10.44 10.48 -4.61
CA LEU A 25 -9.49 11.51 -4.18
C LEU A 25 -8.67 12.08 -5.35
N LEU A 26 -8.23 11.24 -6.29
CA LEU A 26 -7.53 11.71 -7.50
C LEU A 26 -8.42 12.57 -8.40
N GLN A 27 -9.70 12.21 -8.49
CA GLN A 27 -10.69 13.00 -9.23
C GLN A 27 -10.94 14.34 -8.54
N ASP A 28 -11.10 14.34 -7.22
CA ASP A 28 -11.29 15.53 -6.39
C ASP A 28 -10.09 16.49 -6.47
N ALA A 29 -8.87 15.95 -6.41
CA ALA A 29 -7.63 16.70 -6.55
C ALA A 29 -7.34 17.20 -7.98
N GLY A 30 -8.11 16.76 -8.99
CA GLY A 30 -7.89 17.13 -10.39
C GLY A 30 -6.61 16.54 -11.03
N ILE A 31 -6.01 15.51 -10.43
CA ILE A 31 -4.73 14.89 -10.85
C ILE A 31 -4.91 13.45 -11.35
N THR A 32 -5.94 13.23 -12.17
CA THR A 32 -6.29 11.91 -12.70
C THR A 32 -5.20 11.29 -13.58
N ASP A 33 -4.25 12.08 -14.08
CA ASP A 33 -3.08 11.60 -14.83
C ASP A 33 -2.14 10.74 -13.98
N LEU A 34 -2.19 10.87 -12.64
CA LEU A 34 -1.41 10.03 -11.73
C LEU A 34 -2.03 8.66 -11.43
N THR A 35 -3.25 8.38 -11.92
CA THR A 35 -4.03 7.20 -11.53
C THR A 35 -3.26 5.90 -11.66
N GLN A 36 -2.65 5.64 -12.82
CA GLN A 36 -1.93 4.38 -13.05
C GLN A 36 -0.74 4.22 -12.10
N PHE A 37 -0.04 5.31 -11.82
CA PHE A 37 1.12 5.29 -10.94
C PHE A 37 0.72 5.08 -9.48
N ALA A 38 -0.25 5.85 -8.98
CA ALA A 38 -0.74 5.72 -7.62
C ALA A 38 -1.44 4.37 -7.38
N TRP A 39 -2.11 3.81 -8.40
CA TRP A 39 -2.65 2.45 -8.34
C TRP A 39 -1.56 1.40 -8.19
N GLY A 40 -0.44 1.55 -8.92
CA GLY A 40 0.74 0.70 -8.77
C GLY A 40 1.28 0.73 -7.34
N LEU A 41 1.39 1.91 -6.73
CA LEU A 41 1.79 2.06 -5.33
C LEU A 41 0.83 1.32 -4.39
N VAL A 42 -0.48 1.48 -4.58
CA VAL A 42 -1.49 0.76 -3.76
C VAL A 42 -1.31 -0.75 -3.87
N ASN A 43 -1.07 -1.29 -5.07
CA ASN A 43 -0.82 -2.72 -5.23
C ASN A 43 0.38 -3.19 -4.40
N ASP A 44 1.44 -2.39 -4.33
CA ASP A 44 2.64 -2.73 -3.57
C ASP A 44 2.44 -2.64 -2.05
N THR A 45 1.50 -1.82 -1.56
CA THR A 45 1.18 -1.75 -0.12
C THR A 45 0.68 -3.08 0.46
N TYR A 46 0.16 -4.00 -0.36
CA TYR A 46 -0.24 -5.35 0.09
C TYR A 46 0.94 -6.29 0.40
N LYS A 47 2.17 -5.87 0.08
CA LYS A 47 3.41 -6.57 0.50
C LYS A 47 3.86 -6.13 1.90
N MET A 48 3.13 -5.20 2.51
CA MET A 48 3.38 -4.60 3.82
C MET A 48 2.16 -4.83 4.73
N ASP A 49 2.27 -4.46 6.00
CA ASP A 49 1.19 -4.60 6.98
C ASP A 49 0.22 -3.40 7.00
N LEU A 50 0.40 -2.44 6.09
CA LEU A 50 -0.32 -1.16 6.08
C LEU A 50 -1.85 -1.31 6.13
N ILE A 51 -2.42 -2.27 5.39
CA ILE A 51 -3.89 -2.49 5.34
C ILE A 51 -4.46 -3.01 6.67
N LEU A 52 -3.60 -3.55 7.55
CA LEU A 52 -3.97 -4.02 8.88
C LEU A 52 -3.85 -2.92 9.94
N ILE A 53 -3.05 -1.88 9.68
CA ILE A 53 -2.70 -0.84 10.63
C ILE A 53 -3.48 0.46 10.37
N TYR A 54 -3.70 0.81 9.09
CA TYR A 54 -4.25 2.10 8.69
C TYR A 54 -5.57 1.98 7.92
N PRO A 55 -6.47 2.98 8.06
CA PRO A 55 -7.68 3.05 7.23
C PRO A 55 -7.34 3.14 5.73
N PRO A 56 -8.13 2.52 4.83
CA PRO A 56 -7.82 2.47 3.41
C PRO A 56 -7.65 3.83 2.71
N TYR A 57 -8.39 4.86 3.15
CA TYR A 57 -8.26 6.20 2.58
C TYR A 57 -6.94 6.89 2.95
N MET A 58 -6.37 6.60 4.13
CA MET A 58 -5.07 7.15 4.55
C MET A 58 -3.94 6.55 3.71
N ILE A 59 -4.03 5.26 3.39
CA ILE A 59 -3.10 4.59 2.48
C ILE A 59 -3.20 5.20 1.08
N ALA A 60 -4.43 5.42 0.59
CA ALA A 60 -4.64 6.09 -0.70
C ALA A 60 -4.03 7.50 -0.74
N LEU A 61 -4.22 8.29 0.32
CA LEU A 61 -3.62 9.63 0.44
C LEU A 61 -2.09 9.57 0.44
N ALA A 62 -1.48 8.61 1.14
CA ALA A 62 -0.03 8.43 1.12
C ALA A 62 0.50 8.03 -0.27
N CYS A 63 -0.22 7.18 -1.01
CA CYS A 63 0.11 6.85 -2.39
C CYS A 63 -0.02 8.08 -3.32
N ILE A 64 -1.07 8.89 -3.16
CA ILE A 64 -1.25 10.15 -3.92
C ILE A 64 -0.12 11.12 -3.58
N TYR A 65 0.25 11.25 -2.31
CA TYR A 65 1.33 12.13 -1.86
C TYR A 65 2.66 11.73 -2.53
N ILE A 66 3.05 10.46 -2.46
CA ILE A 66 4.27 9.96 -3.13
C ILE A 66 4.19 10.22 -4.64
N ALA A 67 3.07 9.88 -5.28
CA ALA A 67 2.88 10.08 -6.71
C ALA A 67 3.02 11.55 -7.12
N SER A 68 2.48 12.46 -6.31
CA SER A 68 2.50 13.90 -6.57
C SER A 68 3.92 14.44 -6.47
N VAL A 69 4.68 14.05 -5.43
CA VAL A 69 6.08 14.46 -5.29
C VAL A 69 6.94 13.92 -6.43
N LEU A 70 6.77 12.65 -6.82
CA LEU A 70 7.57 12.03 -7.89
C LEU A 70 7.25 12.54 -9.30
N LYS A 71 6.11 13.21 -9.49
CA LYS A 71 5.65 13.75 -10.77
C LYS A 71 5.60 15.28 -10.78
N ASP A 72 6.22 15.92 -9.78
CA ASP A 72 6.27 17.37 -9.62
C ASP A 72 4.89 18.05 -9.69
N LYS A 73 3.88 17.41 -9.06
CA LYS A 73 2.52 17.95 -8.94
C LYS A 73 2.36 18.68 -7.62
N ASP A 74 2.04 19.97 -7.69
CA ASP A 74 1.68 20.74 -6.50
C ASP A 74 0.26 20.36 -6.04
N THR A 75 0.19 19.72 -4.88
CA THR A 75 -1.06 19.29 -4.22
C THR A 75 -1.20 19.89 -2.82
N THR A 76 -0.36 20.88 -2.47
CA THR A 76 -0.25 21.43 -1.12
C THR A 76 -1.58 21.99 -0.64
N ALA A 77 -2.21 22.86 -1.43
CA ALA A 77 -3.50 23.47 -1.10
C ALA A 77 -4.61 22.42 -0.93
N TRP A 78 -4.64 21.41 -1.80
CA TRP A 78 -5.63 20.34 -1.73
C TRP A 78 -5.49 19.51 -0.44
N PHE A 79 -4.25 19.14 -0.05
CA PHE A 79 -4.02 18.44 1.22
C PHE A 79 -4.40 19.29 2.45
N GLU A 80 -4.21 20.60 2.41
CA GLU A 80 -4.63 21.51 3.47
C GLU A 80 -6.16 21.57 3.61
N GLU A 81 -6.89 21.58 2.50
CA GLU A 81 -8.36 21.58 2.47
C GLU A 81 -8.97 20.31 3.05
N LEU A 82 -8.32 19.15 2.86
CA LEU A 82 -8.76 17.86 3.38
C LEU A 82 -8.73 17.77 4.92
N ARG A 83 -7.98 18.64 5.60
CA ARG A 83 -7.78 18.62 7.07
C ARG A 83 -7.36 17.25 7.61
N VAL A 84 -6.57 16.52 6.83
CA VAL A 84 -6.03 15.21 7.22
C VAL A 84 -4.78 15.38 8.09
N ASP A 85 -4.54 14.44 8.99
CA ASP A 85 -3.29 14.40 9.75
C ASP A 85 -2.11 13.99 8.85
N MET A 86 -1.33 14.99 8.44
CA MET A 86 -0.16 14.80 7.58
C MET A 86 0.97 14.01 8.26
N ASN A 87 1.00 13.90 9.59
CA ASN A 87 1.98 13.04 10.25
C ASN A 87 1.72 11.56 9.92
N ILE A 88 0.45 11.15 9.90
CA ILE A 88 0.08 9.78 9.54
C ILE A 88 0.38 9.53 8.07
N VAL A 89 0.01 10.45 7.18
CA VAL A 89 0.30 10.35 5.74
C VAL A 89 1.81 10.20 5.52
N LYS A 90 2.62 11.04 6.18
CA LYS A 90 4.08 10.97 6.13
C LYS A 90 4.60 9.62 6.62
N ASN A 91 4.10 9.10 7.74
CA ASN A 91 4.54 7.81 8.28
C ASN A 91 4.28 6.66 7.31
N ILE A 92 3.08 6.59 6.74
CA ILE A 92 2.74 5.60 5.72
C ILE A 92 3.65 5.78 4.49
N SER A 93 3.87 7.01 4.04
CA SER A 93 4.74 7.27 2.89
C SER A 93 6.19 6.84 3.14
N MET A 94 6.73 7.07 4.33
CA MET A 94 8.07 6.62 4.71
C MET A 94 8.15 5.09 4.68
N GLU A 95 7.16 4.38 5.24
CA GLU A 95 7.13 2.91 5.23
C GLU A 95 7.11 2.35 3.78
N ILE A 96 6.34 2.98 2.89
CA ILE A 96 6.30 2.61 1.47
C ILE A 96 7.67 2.83 0.80
N LEU A 97 8.32 3.97 1.06
CA LEU A 97 9.62 4.29 0.48
C LEU A 97 10.73 3.38 1.04
N ASP A 98 10.73 3.13 2.35
CA ASP A 98 11.65 2.20 3.02
C ASP A 98 11.53 0.78 2.46
N PHE A 99 10.31 0.35 2.12
CA PHE A 99 10.09 -0.90 1.40
C PHE A 99 10.82 -0.91 0.06
N TYR A 100 10.68 0.13 -0.77
CA TYR A 100 11.38 0.19 -2.06
C TYR A 100 12.91 0.24 -1.92
N ASP A 101 13.43 0.90 -0.88
CA ASP A 101 14.87 0.95 -0.60
C ASP A 101 15.43 -0.38 -0.08
N THR A 102 14.68 -1.06 0.78
CA THR A 102 15.05 -2.37 1.35
C THR A 102 14.95 -3.47 0.31
N TYR A 103 13.87 -3.44 -0.46
CA TYR A 103 13.56 -4.38 -1.51
C TYR A 103 13.85 -3.72 -2.86
N LYS A 104 15.11 -3.39 -3.13
CA LYS A 104 15.63 -3.17 -4.50
C LYS A 104 15.45 -4.45 -5.33
N ILE A 105 14.19 -4.80 -5.57
CA ILE A 105 13.72 -5.93 -6.33
C ILE A 105 14.15 -5.60 -7.74
N ASP A 106 15.03 -6.44 -8.28
CA ASP A 106 15.24 -6.47 -9.72
C ASP A 106 13.87 -6.61 -10.38
N PRO A 107 13.40 -5.61 -11.15
CA PRO A 107 12.08 -5.60 -11.75
C PRO A 107 11.78 -6.84 -12.61
N GLN A 108 12.82 -7.58 -13.01
CA GLN A 108 12.69 -8.77 -13.86
C GLN A 108 12.74 -10.10 -13.09
N ARG A 109 13.20 -10.13 -11.83
CA ARG A 109 13.55 -11.38 -11.13
C ARG A 109 12.85 -11.63 -9.79
N GLY A 110 12.14 -10.65 -9.24
CA GLY A 110 11.49 -10.82 -7.93
C GLY A 110 12.52 -11.07 -6.82
N ILE A 111 12.12 -11.75 -5.73
CA ILE A 111 13.05 -12.17 -4.69
C ILE A 111 13.87 -13.36 -5.24
N PRO A 112 15.21 -13.31 -5.25
CA PRO A 112 16.03 -14.41 -5.75
C PRO A 112 15.72 -15.75 -5.07
N GLU A 113 15.56 -16.84 -5.83
CA GLU A 113 15.20 -18.18 -5.30
C GLU A 113 16.19 -18.70 -4.25
N ASP A 114 17.45 -18.31 -4.36
CA ASP A 114 18.53 -18.58 -3.41
C ASP A 114 18.28 -17.95 -2.04
N LYS A 115 17.45 -16.90 -1.94
CA LYS A 115 16.97 -16.35 -0.67
C LYS A 115 15.68 -16.98 -0.20
N ILE A 116 14.80 -17.40 -1.12
CA ILE A 116 13.50 -18.00 -0.78
C ILE A 116 13.67 -19.40 -0.19
N SER A 117 14.44 -20.26 -0.87
CA SER A 117 14.59 -21.68 -0.48
C SER A 117 15.10 -21.86 0.96
N PRO A 118 16.14 -21.14 1.43
CA PRO A 118 16.59 -21.24 2.83
C PRO A 118 15.54 -20.80 3.85
N VAL A 119 14.70 -19.81 3.53
CA VAL A 119 13.64 -19.32 4.42
C VAL A 119 12.49 -20.33 4.48
N MET A 120 12.09 -20.86 3.33
CA MET A 120 11.05 -21.90 3.25
C MET A 120 11.45 -23.16 4.02
N ASN A 121 12.73 -23.55 3.95
CA ASN A 121 13.25 -24.71 4.70
C ASN A 121 13.29 -24.50 6.22
N LYS A 122 13.20 -23.25 6.71
CA LYS A 122 13.09 -22.95 8.15
C LYS A 122 11.65 -22.99 8.66
N LEU A 123 10.65 -23.06 7.77
CA LEU A 123 9.27 -23.18 8.19
C LEU A 123 9.08 -24.53 8.88
N PRO A 124 8.37 -24.58 10.02
CA PRO A 124 8.07 -25.84 10.67
C PRO A 124 7.31 -26.75 9.71
N ALA A 125 7.77 -27.99 9.56
CA ALA A 125 7.04 -28.98 8.79
C ALA A 125 5.63 -29.13 9.38
N LYS A 126 4.59 -29.15 8.53
CA LYS A 126 3.21 -29.38 8.96
C LYS A 126 3.17 -30.67 9.80
N ALA A 127 2.80 -30.54 11.07
CA ALA A 127 2.40 -31.66 11.91
C ALA A 127 1.06 -32.24 11.43
#